data_AF-A0AAJ2LC27-F1
#
_entry.id   AF-A0AAJ2LC27-F1
#
_cell.length_a   1.000
_cell.length_b   1.000
_cell.length_c   1.000
_cell.angle_alpha   90.00
_cell.angle_beta   90.00
_cell.angle_gamma   90.00
#
_symmetry.space_group_name_H-M   'P 1'
#
loop_
_entity.id
_entity.type
_entity.pdbx_description
1 polymer ?
#
loop_
_entity_poly.entity_id
_entity_poly.type
_entity_poly.pdbx_seq_one_letter_code
_entity_poly.pdbx_strand_id
1 'polypeptide(L)'
;MKTRFLFVLLVLLPARLLFAQPCGYPSVSLTSQADVDNLATNYPGCTELNGIDMHGTNVSNLNGLSHITYIGRIALSNNPQLQDLTGLSALKKVETLQVTDGGVKSLLGLTALDTIGHTLYIRSPLHDFKGLGAVKVIGKIFMQGNYPAPYAYNTSFEGFDSLDSIGTIELNTPSVENFKGLEKVKKLGTLSLLNMWVMTGLEGLENVKFSKGIAIKGSGALQNCGVKSVCMWLSENGAANLQDNAAICNTTQAILSSPGCLVVFPVELISFTGMISPEGNKLLWRTSWETGNKGFAIERSTNAVAFEEIGFVAGSGDSKSNKDYIFTDMGAQGTAYYRLKQIDWDGTSHYSKIIVVKSASNLTRVYPNPAKGYLHIDQKGLNRNFALINRQGFVVMESAVLSAGKLDVSHLPDDLYMLKVGEESFKVVVKNK
;
A
#
# COMPACT_ATOMS: atom_id res chain seq x y z
N MET A 1 98.72 7.10 -3.11
CA MET A 1 97.35 7.22 -3.69
C MET A 1 96.34 7.09 -2.57
N LYS A 2 95.64 8.17 -2.22
CA LYS A 2 94.56 8.19 -1.21
C LYS A 2 93.23 8.03 -1.95
N THR A 3 92.53 6.92 -1.74
CA THR A 3 91.18 6.71 -2.28
C THR A 3 90.18 7.09 -1.20
N ARG A 4 89.48 8.22 -1.38
CA ARG A 4 88.38 8.65 -0.50
C ARG A 4 87.09 7.95 -0.96
N PHE A 5 86.52 7.08 -0.13
CA PHE A 5 85.16 6.59 -0.30
C PHE A 5 84.18 7.60 0.32
N LEU A 6 83.30 8.16 -0.49
CA LEU A 6 82.21 9.03 -0.08
C LEU A 6 81.02 8.14 0.34
N PHE A 7 80.74 8.03 1.64
CA PHE A 7 79.51 7.39 2.12
C PHE A 7 78.37 8.42 2.06
N VAL A 8 77.46 8.26 1.09
CA VAL A 8 76.20 9.01 1.05
C VAL A 8 75.23 8.31 2.02
N LEU A 9 74.98 8.95 3.16
CA LEU A 9 73.99 8.51 4.13
C LEU A 9 72.59 8.84 3.57
N LEU A 10 71.90 7.84 3.01
CA LEU A 10 70.52 7.98 2.55
C LEU A 10 69.61 8.03 3.79
N VAL A 11 69.15 9.23 4.17
CA VAL A 11 68.17 9.42 5.25
C VAL A 11 66.81 8.96 4.71
N LEU A 12 66.44 7.71 5.00
CA LEU A 12 65.08 7.22 4.84
C LEU A 12 64.18 7.90 5.89
N LEU A 13 63.50 8.98 5.47
CA LEU A 13 62.37 9.53 6.21
C LEU A 13 61.30 8.42 6.34
N PRO A 14 60.79 8.11 7.54
CA PRO A 14 59.70 7.17 7.66
C PRO A 14 58.49 7.78 6.98
N ALA A 15 58.06 7.20 5.85
CA ALA A 15 56.74 7.46 5.31
C ALA A 15 55.74 7.10 6.41
N ARG A 16 55.13 8.11 7.04
CA ARG A 16 53.99 7.90 7.91
C ARG A 16 52.94 7.22 7.05
N LEU A 17 52.71 5.93 7.28
CA LEU A 17 51.50 5.26 6.85
C LEU A 17 50.34 5.99 7.54
N LEU A 18 49.78 6.99 6.85
CA LEU A 18 48.51 7.58 7.21
C LEU A 18 47.50 6.47 6.99
N PHE A 19 47.15 5.74 8.05
CA PHE A 19 45.93 4.97 8.06
C PHE A 19 44.80 5.96 7.74
N ALA A 20 44.13 5.79 6.61
CA ALA A 20 42.93 6.56 6.31
C ALA A 20 41.99 6.40 7.51
N GLN A 21 41.66 7.51 8.18
CA GLN A 21 40.70 7.46 9.28
C GLN A 21 39.42 6.83 8.73
N PRO A 22 38.79 5.88 9.45
CA PRO A 22 37.51 5.34 9.04
C PRO A 22 36.54 6.50 8.81
N CYS A 23 35.88 6.46 7.67
CA CYS A 23 34.89 7.43 7.18
C CYS A 23 34.02 8.03 8.30
N GLY A 24 34.44 9.18 8.84
CA GLY A 24 33.69 9.90 9.85
C GLY A 24 33.23 9.05 11.04
N TYR A 25 34.13 8.28 11.66
CA TYR A 25 33.86 7.55 12.90
C TYR A 25 34.72 8.07 14.07
N PRO A 26 34.12 8.56 15.18
CA PRO A 26 32.68 8.82 15.40
C PRO A 26 32.17 9.96 14.50
N SER A 27 30.90 10.36 14.66
CA SER A 27 30.26 11.45 13.89
C SER A 27 31.18 12.66 13.68
N VAL A 28 31.17 13.22 12.46
CA VAL A 28 31.99 14.37 12.08
C VAL A 28 31.32 15.65 12.56
N SER A 29 32.00 16.40 13.42
CA SER A 29 31.57 17.77 13.76
C SER A 29 32.06 18.74 12.68
N LEU A 30 31.13 19.42 12.00
CA LEU A 30 31.45 20.41 10.98
C LEU A 30 31.19 21.79 11.60
N THR A 31 32.24 22.46 12.05
CA THR A 31 32.13 23.71 12.82
C THR A 31 32.34 24.97 11.99
N SER A 32 32.95 24.82 10.81
CA SER A 32 33.27 25.89 9.88
C SER A 32 33.06 25.46 8.43
N GLN A 33 32.96 26.43 7.51
CA GLN A 33 32.89 26.13 6.07
C GLN A 33 34.15 25.38 5.59
N ALA A 34 35.31 25.65 6.19
CA ALA A 34 36.53 24.91 5.86
C ALA A 34 36.44 23.42 6.23
N ASP A 35 35.69 23.05 7.27
CA ASP A 35 35.48 21.63 7.62
C ASP A 35 34.67 20.91 6.55
N VAL A 36 33.66 21.59 5.99
CA VAL A 36 32.84 21.10 4.87
C VAL A 36 33.69 20.95 3.61
N ASP A 37 34.41 22.01 3.23
CA ASP A 37 35.14 22.09 1.96
C ASP A 37 36.32 21.11 1.93
N ASN A 38 36.95 20.86 3.09
CA ASN A 38 38.07 19.94 3.22
C ASN A 38 37.66 18.49 3.53
N LEU A 39 36.36 18.17 3.57
CA LEU A 39 35.90 16.82 3.95
C LEU A 39 36.52 15.73 3.07
N ALA A 40 36.52 15.90 1.75
CA ALA A 40 37.10 14.93 0.81
C ALA A 40 38.62 14.79 0.96
N THR A 41 39.31 15.84 1.44
CA THR A 41 40.75 15.82 1.74
C THR A 41 41.02 15.10 3.06
N ASN A 42 40.19 15.35 4.07
CA ASN A 42 40.31 14.76 5.40
C ASN A 42 39.90 13.28 5.41
N TYR A 43 38.97 12.90 4.54
CA TYR A 43 38.46 11.53 4.38
C TYR A 43 38.46 11.11 2.90
N PRO A 44 39.63 10.85 2.30
CA PRO A 44 39.73 10.51 0.88
C PRO A 44 38.94 9.25 0.50
N GLY A 45 38.14 9.35 -0.56
CA GLY A 45 37.32 8.24 -1.09
C GLY A 45 36.09 7.92 -0.26
N CYS A 46 35.76 8.74 0.74
CA CYS A 46 34.64 8.48 1.63
C CYS A 46 33.29 8.81 0.98
N THR A 47 32.38 7.85 0.91
CA THR A 47 31.01 8.06 0.37
C THR A 47 29.92 7.86 1.43
N GLU A 48 30.29 7.41 2.61
CA GLU A 48 29.37 7.08 3.70
C GLU A 48 29.88 7.67 5.00
N LEU A 49 29.03 8.35 5.77
CA LEU A 49 29.42 8.91 7.07
C LEU A 49 28.55 8.31 8.17
N ASN A 50 29.13 8.09 9.36
CA ASN A 50 28.34 7.69 10.51
C ASN A 50 27.38 8.83 10.95
N GLY A 51 27.84 10.08 10.87
CA GLY A 51 26.99 11.23 11.11
C GLY A 51 27.70 12.56 10.89
N ILE A 52 26.91 13.62 10.77
CA ILE A 52 27.36 15.01 10.77
C ILE A 52 26.63 15.78 11.88
N ASP A 53 27.39 16.51 12.69
CA ASP A 53 26.90 17.36 13.76
C ASP A 53 27.29 18.82 13.47
N MET A 54 26.29 19.69 13.37
CA MET A 54 26.45 21.12 13.10
C MET A 54 25.59 21.92 14.08
N HIS A 55 26.23 22.60 15.03
CA HIS A 55 25.56 23.41 16.04
C HIS A 55 26.17 24.81 16.09
N GLY A 56 25.36 25.85 15.83
CA GLY A 56 25.81 27.24 16.03
C GLY A 56 26.87 27.70 15.03
N THR A 57 26.89 27.13 13.82
CA THR A 57 28.00 27.32 12.87
C THR A 57 27.72 28.43 11.86
N ASN A 58 28.79 28.99 11.27
CA ASN A 58 28.73 29.88 10.12
C ASN A 58 28.88 29.13 8.79
N VAL A 59 28.51 27.85 8.74
CA VAL A 59 28.47 27.10 7.48
C VAL A 59 27.33 27.66 6.62
N SER A 60 27.66 27.97 5.37
CA SER A 60 26.73 28.59 4.41
C SER A 60 26.17 27.58 3.40
N ASN A 61 26.92 26.51 3.11
CA ASN A 61 26.54 25.48 2.17
C ASN A 61 27.22 24.14 2.51
N LEU A 62 26.72 23.05 1.92
CA LEU A 62 27.21 21.69 2.12
C LEU A 62 27.90 21.11 0.87
N ASN A 63 28.38 21.93 -0.06
CA ASN A 63 28.83 21.44 -1.40
C ASN A 63 29.97 20.43 -1.33
N GLY A 64 30.81 20.50 -0.29
CA GLY A 64 31.85 19.51 -0.01
C GLY A 64 31.32 18.08 0.27
N LEU A 65 30.02 17.93 0.55
CA LEU A 65 29.36 16.65 0.83
C LEU A 65 28.65 16.05 -0.41
N SER A 66 28.80 16.65 -1.58
CA SER A 66 28.07 16.26 -2.81
C SER A 66 28.30 14.84 -3.32
N HIS A 67 29.32 14.13 -2.81
CA HIS A 67 29.64 12.75 -3.14
C HIS A 67 29.18 11.74 -2.07
N ILE A 68 28.64 12.22 -0.95
CA ILE A 68 28.18 11.37 0.15
C ILE A 68 26.80 10.79 -0.18
N THR A 69 26.70 9.47 -0.17
CA THR A 69 25.48 8.72 -0.53
C THR A 69 24.74 8.16 0.68
N TYR A 70 25.40 8.03 1.83
CA TYR A 70 24.80 7.59 3.09
C TYR A 70 25.31 8.41 4.27
N ILE A 71 24.41 8.81 5.16
CA ILE A 71 24.77 9.41 6.45
C ILE A 71 23.93 8.75 7.54
N GLY A 72 24.53 8.20 8.59
CA GLY A 72 23.77 7.64 9.70
C GLY A 72 22.88 8.70 10.37
N ARG A 73 23.49 9.78 10.89
CA ARG A 73 22.74 10.89 11.49
C ARG A 73 23.17 12.25 10.96
N ILE A 74 22.23 13.05 10.50
CA ILE A 74 22.41 14.48 10.22
C ILE A 74 21.76 15.27 11.35
N ALA A 75 22.52 16.11 12.04
CA ALA A 75 21.99 16.99 13.09
C ALA A 75 22.41 18.44 12.87
N LEU A 76 21.42 19.25 12.50
CA LEU A 76 21.58 20.66 12.19
C LEU A 76 20.83 21.46 13.26
N SER A 77 21.54 22.36 13.94
CA SER A 77 20.98 23.20 14.98
C SER A 77 21.61 24.60 14.94
N ASN A 78 20.79 25.65 14.96
CA ASN A 78 21.24 27.04 15.05
C ASN A 78 22.30 27.42 13.98
N ASN A 79 22.05 27.10 12.71
CA ASN A 79 22.98 27.38 11.60
C ASN A 79 22.43 28.53 10.73
N PRO A 80 22.53 29.81 11.16
CA PRO A 80 21.77 30.91 10.56
C PRO A 80 22.06 31.17 9.08
N GLN A 81 23.22 30.76 8.56
CA GLN A 81 23.61 30.96 7.17
C GLN A 81 23.21 29.80 6.24
N LEU A 82 22.95 28.60 6.78
CA LEU A 82 22.60 27.42 5.99
C LEU A 82 21.10 27.40 5.71
N GLN A 83 20.67 27.89 4.53
CA GLN A 83 19.25 28.00 4.18
C GLN A 83 18.63 26.71 3.64
N ASP A 84 19.42 25.86 2.97
CA ASP A 84 18.98 24.60 2.35
C ASP A 84 20.07 23.51 2.45
N LEU A 85 19.82 22.35 1.81
CA LEU A 85 20.66 21.16 1.86
C LEU A 85 21.21 20.76 0.48
N THR A 86 21.29 21.68 -0.49
CA THR A 86 21.65 21.40 -1.90
C THR A 86 22.97 20.64 -2.11
N GLY A 87 23.91 20.76 -1.17
CA GLY A 87 25.14 19.99 -1.14
C GLY A 87 24.99 18.48 -0.85
N LEU A 88 23.79 18.00 -0.54
CA LEU A 88 23.49 16.59 -0.24
C LEU A 88 22.73 15.88 -1.38
N SER A 89 22.79 16.39 -2.60
CA SER A 89 22.02 15.88 -3.76
C SER A 89 22.28 14.42 -4.13
N ALA A 90 23.42 13.84 -3.76
CA ALA A 90 23.73 12.43 -3.97
C ALA A 90 23.25 11.51 -2.81
N LEU A 91 22.75 12.08 -1.72
CA LEU A 91 22.38 11.33 -0.52
C LEU A 91 21.16 10.45 -0.81
N LYS A 92 21.36 9.12 -0.74
CA LYS A 92 20.31 8.12 -1.01
C LYS A 92 19.63 7.64 0.26
N LYS A 93 20.34 7.66 1.39
CA LYS A 93 19.79 7.16 2.66
C LYS A 93 20.34 7.92 3.85
N VAL A 94 19.45 8.17 4.81
CA VAL A 94 19.79 8.66 6.15
C VAL A 94 19.05 7.84 7.20
N GLU A 95 19.65 7.55 8.36
CA GLU A 95 18.88 6.93 9.46
C GLU A 95 18.11 8.00 10.23
N THR A 96 18.78 9.08 10.64
CA THR A 96 18.15 10.19 11.36
C THR A 96 18.48 11.54 10.72
N LEU A 97 17.45 12.29 10.34
CA LEU A 97 17.56 13.69 9.91
C LEU A 97 16.94 14.59 10.99
N GLN A 98 17.77 15.34 11.68
CA GLN A 98 17.38 16.28 12.72
C GLN A 98 17.68 17.71 12.27
N VAL A 99 16.64 18.53 12.15
CA VAL A 99 16.73 19.95 11.77
C VAL A 99 16.04 20.78 12.84
N THR A 100 16.83 21.53 13.60
CA THR A 100 16.36 22.41 14.67
C THR A 100 16.87 23.84 14.48
N ASP A 101 16.08 24.82 14.93
CA ASP A 101 16.49 26.23 15.06
C ASP A 101 17.04 26.89 13.77
N GLY A 102 16.11 27.23 12.87
CA GLY A 102 15.99 28.55 12.21
C GLY A 102 16.81 28.84 10.95
N GLY A 103 17.96 28.19 10.77
CA GLY A 103 18.75 28.37 9.55
C GLY A 103 18.09 27.77 8.32
N VAL A 104 17.84 26.47 8.41
CA VAL A 104 17.35 25.64 7.30
C VAL A 104 15.85 25.84 7.16
N LYS A 105 15.45 26.46 6.04
CA LYS A 105 14.06 26.75 5.68
C LYS A 105 13.54 25.84 4.57
N SER A 106 14.44 25.09 3.92
CA SER A 106 14.10 24.18 2.84
C SER A 106 14.92 22.89 2.93
N LEU A 107 14.29 21.78 2.56
CA LEU A 107 14.95 20.47 2.44
C LEU A 107 15.42 20.20 1.00
N LEU A 108 15.38 21.21 0.12
CA LEU A 108 15.97 21.12 -1.21
C LEU A 108 17.42 20.65 -1.13
N GLY A 109 17.77 19.73 -2.03
CA GLY A 109 19.04 19.01 -1.99
C GLY A 109 18.93 17.57 -1.51
N LEU A 110 17.81 17.15 -0.92
CA LEU A 110 17.58 15.74 -0.55
C LEU A 110 16.82 14.95 -1.63
N THR A 111 16.84 15.42 -2.88
CA THR A 111 15.97 14.92 -3.96
C THR A 111 16.22 13.47 -4.38
N ALA A 112 17.41 12.92 -4.08
CA ALA A 112 17.76 11.52 -4.31
C ALA A 112 17.50 10.59 -3.11
N LEU A 113 17.01 11.14 -1.99
CA LEU A 113 16.84 10.40 -0.75
C LEU A 113 15.67 9.42 -0.87
N ASP A 114 15.95 8.12 -0.76
CA ASP A 114 14.97 7.03 -0.85
C ASP A 114 14.37 6.67 0.52
N THR A 115 15.16 6.79 1.59
CA THR A 115 14.76 6.30 2.91
C THR A 115 15.29 7.18 4.05
N ILE A 116 14.40 7.45 5.01
CA ILE A 116 14.73 7.93 6.36
C ILE A 116 14.44 6.80 7.33
N GLY A 117 15.46 6.03 7.70
CA GLY A 117 15.27 4.74 8.36
C GLY A 117 14.69 4.82 9.77
N HIS A 118 15.13 5.78 10.58
CA HIS A 118 14.72 5.96 11.96
C HIS A 118 13.82 7.18 12.18
N THR A 119 14.34 8.41 12.08
CA THR A 119 13.58 9.61 12.49
C THR A 119 13.87 10.81 11.62
N LEU A 120 12.81 11.43 11.11
CA LEU A 120 12.76 12.80 10.64
C LEU A 120 12.31 13.68 11.82
N TYR A 121 13.24 14.40 12.44
CA TYR A 121 12.98 15.30 13.56
C TYR A 121 13.03 16.75 13.12
N ILE A 122 11.90 17.46 13.18
CA ILE A 122 11.80 18.85 12.77
C ILE A 122 11.38 19.72 13.96
N ARG A 123 12.23 20.71 14.23
CA ARG A 123 11.97 21.86 15.10
C ARG A 123 12.52 23.13 14.42
N SER A 124 12.09 23.35 13.19
CA SER A 124 12.55 24.45 12.32
C SER A 124 11.33 25.05 11.61
N PRO A 125 11.36 26.33 11.19
CA PRO A 125 10.28 26.97 10.43
C PRO A 125 10.19 26.47 8.98
N LEU A 126 10.03 25.16 8.78
CA LEU A 126 9.78 24.59 7.46
C LEU A 126 8.32 24.83 7.08
N HIS A 127 8.08 25.25 5.84
CA HIS A 127 6.72 25.40 5.29
C HIS A 127 6.21 24.14 4.60
N ASP A 128 7.12 23.34 4.07
CA ASP A 128 6.82 22.07 3.41
C ASP A 128 8.03 21.12 3.51
N PHE A 129 7.88 19.92 2.95
CA PHE A 129 8.92 18.90 2.87
C PHE A 129 9.46 18.75 1.44
N LYS A 130 9.35 19.79 0.61
CA LYS A 130 9.90 19.76 -0.75
C LYS A 130 11.40 19.48 -0.68
N GLY A 131 11.84 18.56 -1.53
CA GLY A 131 13.15 17.93 -1.45
C GLY A 131 13.08 16.47 -1.03
N LEU A 132 12.02 16.02 -0.34
CA LEU A 132 11.83 14.63 0.08
C LEU A 132 10.95 13.80 -0.88
N GLY A 133 10.71 14.26 -2.11
CA GLY A 133 9.74 13.65 -3.04
C GLY A 133 10.04 12.21 -3.45
N ALA A 134 11.31 11.80 -3.38
CA ALA A 134 11.75 10.43 -3.68
C ALA A 134 11.65 9.47 -2.48
N VAL A 135 11.43 9.98 -1.26
CA VAL A 135 11.44 9.15 -0.05
C VAL A 135 10.25 8.19 -0.07
N LYS A 136 10.51 6.89 0.03
CA LYS A 136 9.48 5.84 0.05
C LYS A 136 9.08 5.41 1.46
N VAL A 137 10.01 5.47 2.41
CA VAL A 137 9.81 4.96 3.77
C VAL A 137 10.40 5.93 4.79
N ILE A 138 9.61 6.24 5.82
CA ILE A 138 10.05 6.99 7.00
C ILE A 138 9.74 6.20 8.27
N GLY A 139 10.74 5.96 9.11
CA GLY A 139 10.55 5.29 10.40
C GLY A 139 9.64 6.08 11.34
N LYS A 140 9.97 7.35 11.60
CA LYS A 140 9.20 8.27 12.44
C LYS A 140 9.27 9.69 11.89
N ILE A 141 8.13 10.35 11.80
CA ILE A 141 8.06 11.82 11.70
C ILE A 141 7.82 12.34 13.11
N PHE A 142 8.75 13.15 13.61
CA PHE A 142 8.64 13.75 14.93
C PHE A 142 8.76 15.27 14.82
N MET A 143 7.69 15.99 15.16
CA MET A 143 7.69 17.44 15.18
C MET A 143 7.36 17.95 16.57
N GLN A 144 8.20 18.84 17.09
CA GLN A 144 8.02 19.41 18.41
C GLN A 144 8.23 20.92 18.37
N GLY A 145 7.37 21.69 19.03
CA GLY A 145 7.57 23.12 19.22
C GLY A 145 6.44 23.72 20.04
N ASN A 146 6.79 24.49 21.07
CA ASN A 146 5.83 25.18 21.94
C ASN A 146 5.74 26.68 21.59
N TYR A 147 5.92 27.05 20.32
CA TYR A 147 5.88 28.47 19.95
C TYR A 147 4.46 29.00 20.14
N PRO A 148 4.20 29.93 21.08
CA PRO A 148 2.88 30.52 21.19
C PRO A 148 2.55 31.23 19.86
N ALA A 149 1.29 31.15 19.43
CA ALA A 149 0.80 31.99 18.33
C ALA A 149 1.17 33.46 18.62
N PRO A 150 1.66 34.23 17.63
CA PRO A 150 1.52 34.04 16.19
C PRO A 150 2.72 33.38 15.47
N TYR A 151 3.69 32.80 16.19
CA TYR A 151 4.91 32.22 15.58
C TYR A 151 4.73 30.79 15.03
N ALA A 152 3.48 30.35 14.87
CA ALA A 152 3.15 29.09 14.23
C ALA A 152 3.40 29.20 12.72
N TYR A 153 4.29 28.38 12.19
CA TYR A 153 4.54 28.30 10.76
C TYR A 153 3.50 27.35 10.17
N ASN A 154 2.76 27.74 9.13
CA ASN A 154 1.88 26.78 8.47
C ASN A 154 2.76 25.79 7.68
N THR A 155 2.92 24.59 8.24
CA THR A 155 3.69 23.49 7.67
C THR A 155 2.74 22.52 6.99
N SER A 156 2.88 22.39 5.68
CA SER A 156 2.20 21.40 4.86
C SER A 156 3.02 20.12 4.74
N PHE A 157 2.38 18.96 4.54
CA PHE A 157 3.06 17.71 4.19
C PHE A 157 3.38 17.59 2.69
N GLU A 158 3.21 18.66 1.91
CA GLU A 158 3.69 18.72 0.52
C GLU A 158 5.17 18.32 0.41
N GLY A 159 5.51 17.60 -0.66
CA GLY A 159 6.87 17.14 -0.93
C GLY A 159 7.12 15.65 -0.61
N PHE A 160 6.11 14.90 -0.17
CA PHE A 160 6.17 13.44 0.02
C PHE A 160 5.56 12.65 -1.16
N ASP A 161 6.03 12.90 -2.38
CA ASP A 161 5.37 12.42 -3.61
C ASP A 161 5.34 10.88 -3.78
N SER A 162 6.35 10.20 -3.23
CA SER A 162 6.58 8.75 -3.36
C SER A 162 6.41 7.98 -2.05
N LEU A 163 6.01 8.65 -0.97
CA LEU A 163 5.99 8.08 0.38
C LEU A 163 4.91 7.00 0.48
N ASP A 164 5.31 5.76 0.72
CA ASP A 164 4.41 4.60 0.80
C ASP A 164 4.07 4.24 2.25
N SER A 165 5.07 4.30 3.14
CA SER A 165 4.97 3.75 4.48
C SER A 165 5.63 4.66 5.53
N ILE A 166 4.90 4.91 6.61
CA ILE A 166 5.38 5.64 7.79
C ILE A 166 5.23 4.75 9.03
N GLY A 167 6.29 4.60 9.82
CA GLY A 167 6.20 3.83 11.08
C GLY A 167 5.39 4.58 12.14
N THR A 168 5.76 5.82 12.44
CA THR A 168 5.07 6.65 13.43
C THR A 168 5.00 8.11 12.99
N ILE A 169 3.86 8.74 13.19
CA ILE A 169 3.74 10.20 13.20
C ILE A 169 3.53 10.63 14.65
N GLU A 170 4.43 11.46 15.16
CA GLU A 170 4.32 12.05 16.49
C GLU A 170 4.45 13.57 16.38
N LEU A 171 3.36 14.29 16.62
CA LEU A 171 3.31 15.75 16.51
C LEU A 171 2.92 16.36 17.86
N ASN A 172 3.71 17.35 18.26
CA ASN A 172 3.41 18.26 19.35
C ASN A 172 3.83 19.67 18.94
N THR A 173 3.05 20.27 18.05
CA THR A 173 3.38 21.54 17.41
C THR A 173 2.12 22.31 17.01
N PRO A 174 2.11 23.65 17.12
CA PRO A 174 1.03 24.49 16.64
C PRO A 174 1.18 24.83 15.14
N SER A 175 2.02 24.10 14.39
CA SER A 175 2.41 24.45 13.01
C SER A 175 1.70 23.63 11.92
N VAL A 176 0.84 22.68 12.29
CA VAL A 176 0.25 21.73 11.34
C VAL A 176 -1.27 21.77 11.46
N GLU A 177 -1.96 22.14 10.37
CA GLU A 177 -3.42 22.26 10.34
C GLU A 177 -4.14 20.95 9.95
N ASN A 178 -3.50 20.11 9.12
CA ASN A 178 -3.99 18.83 8.61
C ASN A 178 -2.82 18.03 7.99
N PHE A 179 -3.12 16.89 7.34
CA PHE A 179 -2.13 15.99 6.73
C PHE A 179 -2.12 16.01 5.20
N LYS A 180 -2.68 17.05 4.56
CA LYS A 180 -2.66 17.17 3.11
C LYS A 180 -1.22 17.10 2.58
N GLY A 181 -1.03 16.32 1.52
CA GLY A 181 0.28 15.88 1.03
C GLY A 181 0.63 14.42 1.38
N LEU A 182 -0.12 13.78 2.28
CA LEU A 182 0.06 12.36 2.63
C LEU A 182 -0.96 11.41 1.98
N GLU A 183 -1.76 11.86 1.01
CA GLU A 183 -2.90 11.12 0.45
C GLU A 183 -2.51 9.77 -0.19
N LYS A 184 -1.25 9.64 -0.61
CA LYS A 184 -0.68 8.45 -1.26
C LYS A 184 -0.09 7.43 -0.28
N VAL A 185 0.06 7.80 1.00
CA VAL A 185 0.63 6.91 2.02
C VAL A 185 -0.32 5.74 2.23
N LYS A 186 0.21 4.52 2.14
CA LYS A 186 -0.57 3.29 2.27
C LYS A 186 -0.56 2.73 3.67
N LYS A 187 0.52 2.93 4.43
CA LYS A 187 0.71 2.35 5.76
C LYS A 187 1.16 3.38 6.76
N LEU A 188 0.49 3.37 7.91
CA LEU A 188 0.89 4.14 9.08
C LEU A 188 0.87 3.21 10.30
N GLY A 189 1.95 3.16 11.08
CA GLY A 189 1.94 2.39 12.33
C GLY A 189 1.13 3.09 13.42
N THR A 190 1.72 4.12 14.00
CA THR A 190 1.13 4.90 15.09
C THR A 190 0.91 6.34 14.67
N LEU A 191 -0.26 6.89 14.99
CA LEU A 191 -0.53 8.33 14.96
C LEU A 191 -0.63 8.85 16.41
N SER A 192 0.24 9.78 16.78
CA SER A 192 0.27 10.42 18.10
C SER A 192 0.27 11.93 17.96
N LEU A 193 -0.84 12.55 18.35
CA LEU A 193 -1.07 13.99 18.25
C LEU A 193 -1.28 14.55 19.65
N LEU A 194 -0.42 15.48 20.05
CA LEU A 194 -0.44 16.06 21.39
C LEU A 194 -0.49 17.58 21.24
N ASN A 195 -1.49 18.23 21.87
CA ASN A 195 -1.62 19.68 21.92
C ASN A 195 -1.61 20.35 20.52
N MET A 196 -2.32 19.76 19.55
CA MET A 196 -2.41 20.28 18.19
C MET A 196 -3.42 21.44 18.13
N TRP A 197 -3.02 22.62 18.62
CA TRP A 197 -3.94 23.75 18.84
C TRP A 197 -4.54 24.37 17.58
N VAL A 198 -3.87 24.23 16.42
CA VAL A 198 -4.34 24.78 15.14
C VAL A 198 -4.91 23.71 14.21
N MET A 199 -4.76 22.43 14.55
CA MET A 199 -5.19 21.33 13.70
C MET A 199 -6.71 21.29 13.67
N THR A 200 -7.27 21.39 12.47
CA THR A 200 -8.73 21.41 12.26
C THR A 200 -9.25 20.05 11.80
N GLY A 201 -8.41 19.24 11.18
CA GLY A 201 -8.80 17.92 10.69
C GLY A 201 -7.64 16.98 10.38
N LEU A 202 -8.00 15.75 10.05
CA LEU A 202 -7.09 14.65 9.70
C LEU A 202 -7.06 14.38 8.18
N GLU A 203 -7.54 15.31 7.36
CA GLU A 203 -7.56 15.19 5.90
C GLU A 203 -6.14 14.95 5.37
N GLY A 204 -6.02 14.10 4.35
CA GLY A 204 -4.75 13.60 3.83
C GLY A 204 -4.40 12.19 4.33
N LEU A 205 -5.08 11.68 5.37
CA LEU A 205 -4.87 10.32 5.89
C LEU A 205 -5.90 9.31 5.39
N GLU A 206 -6.77 9.63 4.44
CA GLU A 206 -7.94 8.83 4.07
C GLU A 206 -7.60 7.38 3.67
N ASN A 207 -6.42 7.16 3.09
CA ASN A 207 -6.02 5.89 2.47
C ASN A 207 -5.00 5.09 3.29
N VAL A 208 -4.63 5.56 4.50
CA VAL A 208 -3.64 4.85 5.31
C VAL A 208 -4.27 3.62 5.98
N LYS A 209 -3.54 2.50 5.98
CA LYS A 209 -3.81 1.37 6.86
C LYS A 209 -3.02 1.52 8.16
N PHE A 210 -3.73 1.78 9.25
CA PHE A 210 -3.16 1.78 10.59
C PHE A 210 -2.74 0.36 11.01
N SER A 211 -1.63 0.22 11.74
CA SER A 211 -1.14 -1.09 12.21
C SER A 211 -0.78 -1.17 13.69
N LYS A 212 -0.76 -0.05 14.42
CA LYS A 212 -0.44 -0.05 15.85
C LYS A 212 -1.44 0.72 16.70
N GLY A 213 -1.71 2.00 16.42
CA GLY A 213 -2.62 2.77 17.27
C GLY A 213 -2.78 4.24 16.93
N ILE A 214 -3.82 4.82 17.52
CA ILE A 214 -4.15 6.25 17.41
C ILE A 214 -4.22 6.83 18.82
N ALA A 215 -3.50 7.94 19.04
CA ALA A 215 -3.57 8.76 20.24
C ALA A 215 -3.69 10.22 19.84
N ILE A 216 -4.74 10.90 20.29
CA ILE A 216 -4.98 12.31 20.04
C ILE A 216 -5.34 12.96 21.37
N LYS A 217 -4.55 13.93 21.81
CA LYS A 217 -4.73 14.59 23.11
C LYS A 217 -4.61 16.10 22.99
N GLY A 218 -5.41 16.83 23.78
CA GLY A 218 -5.26 18.29 23.91
C GLY A 218 -5.51 19.07 22.61
N SER A 219 -6.21 18.46 21.63
CA SER A 219 -6.39 19.02 20.28
C SER A 219 -7.79 19.64 20.14
N GLY A 220 -7.99 20.79 20.80
CA GLY A 220 -9.31 21.43 20.92
C GLY A 220 -9.88 22.02 19.63
N ALA A 221 -9.04 22.31 18.63
CA ALA A 221 -9.47 22.82 17.32
C ALA A 221 -9.86 21.71 16.33
N LEU A 222 -9.59 20.44 16.66
CA LEU A 222 -9.76 19.31 15.75
C LEU A 222 -11.25 18.96 15.59
N GLN A 223 -11.89 19.45 14.54
CA GLN A 223 -13.29 19.19 14.25
C GLN A 223 -13.49 18.07 13.22
N ASN A 224 -12.50 17.78 12.36
CA ASN A 224 -12.64 16.77 11.32
C ASN A 224 -11.73 15.55 11.54
N CYS A 225 -12.12 14.66 12.46
CA CYS A 225 -11.43 13.39 12.72
C CYS A 225 -12.08 12.18 12.04
N GLY A 226 -13.24 12.37 11.40
CA GLY A 226 -14.02 11.32 10.73
C GLY A 226 -13.49 10.92 9.35
N VAL A 227 -12.17 10.77 9.20
CA VAL A 227 -11.58 10.33 7.92
C VAL A 227 -11.63 8.80 7.80
N LYS A 228 -11.79 8.29 6.57
CA LYS A 228 -12.00 6.87 6.26
C LYS A 228 -11.14 5.91 7.08
N SER A 229 -9.82 6.10 7.02
CA SER A 229 -8.84 5.25 7.71
C SER A 229 -9.01 5.23 9.22
N VAL A 230 -9.34 6.37 9.84
CA VAL A 230 -9.58 6.51 11.28
C VAL A 230 -10.88 5.81 11.65
N CYS A 231 -11.95 6.02 10.87
CA CYS A 231 -13.23 5.34 11.07
C CYS A 231 -13.07 3.81 11.01
N MET A 232 -12.36 3.30 10.00
CA MET A 232 -12.04 1.87 9.85
C MET A 232 -11.26 1.34 11.04
N TRP A 233 -10.17 2.02 11.43
CA TRP A 233 -9.34 1.61 12.56
C TRP A 233 -10.14 1.50 13.87
N LEU A 234 -10.94 2.53 14.16
CA LEU A 234 -11.74 2.61 15.39
C LEU A 234 -12.84 1.55 15.42
N SER A 235 -13.44 1.22 14.29
CA SER A 235 -14.49 0.20 14.23
C SER A 235 -13.95 -1.24 14.25
N GLU A 236 -12.71 -1.48 13.83
CA GLU A 236 -12.00 -2.76 13.99
C GLU A 236 -11.45 -2.96 15.40
N ASN A 237 -10.70 -1.98 15.91
CA ASN A 237 -9.86 -2.16 17.09
C ASN A 237 -10.49 -1.59 18.36
N GLY A 238 -11.45 -0.65 18.24
CA GLY A 238 -12.15 0.00 19.36
C GLY A 238 -11.29 0.93 20.22
N ALA A 239 -9.97 0.72 20.25
CA ALA A 239 -9.03 1.41 21.12
C ALA A 239 -8.31 2.57 20.39
N ALA A 240 -8.58 3.78 20.86
CA ALA A 240 -7.76 4.96 20.63
C ALA A 240 -7.64 5.72 21.96
N ASN A 241 -6.51 6.38 22.17
CA ASN A 241 -6.33 7.24 23.32
C ASN A 241 -6.79 8.65 22.96
N LEU A 242 -8.05 8.97 23.25
CA LEU A 242 -8.70 10.24 22.93
C LEU A 242 -9.04 10.95 24.23
N GLN A 243 -8.48 12.14 24.44
CA GLN A 243 -8.74 12.94 25.64
C GLN A 243 -8.47 14.42 25.38
N ASP A 244 -9.22 15.29 26.05
CA ASP A 244 -9.02 16.74 26.00
C ASP A 244 -9.02 17.32 24.56
N ASN A 245 -9.75 16.69 23.63
CA ASN A 245 -9.93 17.16 22.26
C ASN A 245 -11.27 17.89 22.09
N ALA A 246 -11.53 18.41 20.89
CA ALA A 246 -12.88 18.86 20.54
C ALA A 246 -13.91 17.74 20.75
N ALA A 247 -15.14 18.09 21.12
CA ALA A 247 -16.17 17.14 21.54
C ALA A 247 -16.39 15.98 20.54
N ILE A 248 -16.44 16.29 19.23
CA ILE A 248 -16.64 15.30 18.17
C ILE A 248 -15.44 14.39 17.91
N CYS A 249 -14.27 14.73 18.46
CA CYS A 249 -13.02 13.97 18.36
C CYS A 249 -12.49 13.50 19.72
N ASN A 250 -13.31 13.58 20.77
CA ASN A 250 -12.88 13.28 22.14
C ASN A 250 -13.18 11.83 22.57
N THR A 251 -14.01 11.10 21.85
CA THR A 251 -14.32 9.70 22.16
C THR A 251 -14.49 8.88 20.88
N THR A 252 -14.23 7.58 20.94
CA THR A 252 -14.43 6.67 19.80
C THR A 252 -15.86 6.77 19.26
N GLN A 253 -16.86 6.80 20.15
CA GLN A 253 -18.26 6.88 19.75
C GLN A 253 -18.57 8.20 19.03
N ALA A 254 -18.06 9.34 19.53
CA ALA A 254 -18.26 10.63 18.89
C ALA A 254 -17.66 10.67 17.47
N ILE A 255 -16.46 10.09 17.28
CA ILE A 255 -15.82 9.99 15.96
C ILE A 255 -16.65 9.11 15.04
N LEU A 256 -17.04 7.91 15.48
CA LEU A 256 -17.82 6.97 14.66
C LEU A 256 -19.21 7.51 14.30
N SER A 257 -19.77 8.42 15.10
CA SER A 257 -21.01 9.13 14.81
C SER A 257 -20.84 10.41 14.00
N SER A 258 -19.61 10.80 13.65
CA SER A 258 -19.35 11.98 12.83
C SER A 258 -19.77 11.75 11.37
N PRO A 259 -20.20 12.79 10.62
CA PRO A 259 -20.66 12.64 9.24
C PRO A 259 -19.67 11.91 8.33
N GLY A 260 -18.36 12.13 8.52
CA GLY A 260 -17.31 11.47 7.75
C GLY A 260 -17.25 9.95 7.96
N CYS A 261 -17.61 9.45 9.15
CA CYS A 261 -17.70 8.01 9.41
C CYS A 261 -19.07 7.40 9.06
N LEU A 262 -20.11 8.23 8.90
CA LEU A 262 -21.45 7.80 8.50
C LEU A 262 -21.59 7.65 6.97
N VAL A 263 -20.59 8.10 6.21
CA VAL A 263 -20.50 7.77 4.78
C VAL A 263 -20.29 6.27 4.67
N VAL A 264 -21.18 5.60 3.95
CA VAL A 264 -21.05 4.18 3.59
C VAL A 264 -19.74 4.04 2.82
N PHE A 265 -18.70 3.52 3.46
CA PHE A 265 -17.44 3.32 2.77
C PHE A 265 -17.61 2.17 1.79
N PRO A 266 -17.24 2.34 0.51
CA PRO A 266 -17.38 1.28 -0.48
C PRO A 266 -16.68 0.03 0.04
N VAL A 267 -17.34 -1.12 -0.11
CA VAL A 267 -16.72 -2.42 0.14
C VAL A 267 -15.36 -2.47 -0.53
N GLU A 268 -14.32 -2.73 0.27
CA GLU A 268 -12.99 -2.86 -0.27
C GLU A 268 -12.83 -4.27 -0.86
N LEU A 269 -12.91 -4.33 -2.19
CA LEU A 269 -12.76 -5.57 -2.96
C LEU A 269 -11.28 -5.99 -2.97
N ILE A 270 -10.94 -7.05 -2.23
CA ILE A 270 -9.59 -7.63 -2.20
C ILE A 270 -9.25 -8.24 -3.56
N SER A 271 -10.18 -8.99 -4.15
CA SER A 271 -9.95 -9.69 -5.41
C SER A 271 -11.23 -9.92 -6.18
N PHE A 272 -11.11 -9.97 -7.51
CA PHE A 272 -12.15 -10.44 -8.42
C PHE A 272 -11.46 -11.16 -9.57
N THR A 273 -11.84 -12.42 -9.77
CA THR A 273 -11.23 -13.35 -10.71
C THR A 273 -12.29 -14.25 -11.32
N GLY A 274 -11.96 -14.85 -12.46
CA GLY A 274 -12.86 -15.74 -13.18
C GLY A 274 -12.09 -16.90 -13.76
N MET A 275 -12.69 -18.08 -13.72
CA MET A 275 -12.13 -19.30 -14.28
C MET A 275 -13.21 -20.09 -15.00
N ILE A 276 -12.79 -20.92 -15.96
CA ILE A 276 -13.70 -21.79 -16.69
C ILE A 276 -13.98 -23.03 -15.83
N SER A 277 -15.24 -23.45 -15.76
CA SER A 277 -15.65 -24.75 -15.22
C SER A 277 -16.58 -25.49 -16.19
N PRO A 278 -16.78 -26.81 -16.02
CA PRO A 278 -17.70 -27.58 -16.85
C PRO A 278 -19.14 -27.05 -16.84
N GLU A 279 -19.56 -26.41 -15.76
CA GLU A 279 -20.89 -25.84 -15.58
C GLU A 279 -21.03 -24.42 -16.18
N GLY A 280 -19.92 -23.72 -16.41
CA GLY A 280 -19.92 -22.34 -16.91
C GLY A 280 -18.70 -21.54 -16.47
N ASN A 281 -18.71 -20.24 -16.71
CA ASN A 281 -17.67 -19.35 -16.21
C ASN A 281 -17.92 -19.05 -14.74
N LYS A 282 -16.99 -19.48 -13.89
CA LYS A 282 -17.05 -19.34 -12.43
C LYS A 282 -16.31 -18.08 -12.00
N LEU A 283 -17.03 -17.17 -11.38
CA LEU A 283 -16.55 -15.90 -10.87
C LEU A 283 -16.36 -15.98 -9.36
N LEU A 284 -15.23 -15.49 -8.88
CA LEU A 284 -14.80 -15.53 -7.50
C LEU A 284 -14.35 -14.13 -7.08
N TRP A 285 -14.91 -13.62 -5.99
CA TRP A 285 -14.42 -12.39 -5.39
C TRP A 285 -14.36 -12.48 -3.88
N ARG A 286 -13.50 -11.62 -3.33
CA ARG A 286 -13.31 -11.48 -1.90
C ARG A 286 -13.35 -10.01 -1.51
N THR A 287 -13.99 -9.72 -0.40
CA THR A 287 -14.08 -8.39 0.21
C THR A 287 -13.33 -8.41 1.54
N SER A 288 -12.65 -7.33 1.91
CA SER A 288 -11.99 -7.19 3.22
C SER A 288 -12.98 -6.72 4.28
N TRP A 289 -13.86 -5.80 3.89
CA TRP A 289 -14.82 -5.13 4.75
C TRP A 289 -16.10 -4.82 3.98
N GLU A 290 -17.26 -5.10 4.56
CA GLU A 290 -18.55 -4.65 4.04
C GLU A 290 -19.26 -3.79 5.08
N THR A 291 -19.58 -2.54 4.75
CA THR A 291 -20.49 -1.69 5.53
C THR A 291 -21.57 -1.23 4.58
N GLY A 292 -22.83 -1.37 4.95
CA GLY A 292 -23.96 -0.90 4.15
C GLY A 292 -24.09 -1.54 2.76
N ASN A 293 -23.42 -2.67 2.51
CA ASN A 293 -23.47 -3.40 1.25
C ASN A 293 -24.80 -4.15 1.10
N LYS A 294 -25.60 -3.78 0.09
CA LYS A 294 -26.79 -4.54 -0.30
C LYS A 294 -26.39 -5.80 -1.09
N GLY A 295 -25.36 -5.71 -1.90
CA GLY A 295 -24.76 -6.83 -2.62
C GLY A 295 -24.14 -6.46 -3.96
N PHE A 296 -23.92 -7.47 -4.78
CA PHE A 296 -23.19 -7.34 -6.04
C PHE A 296 -24.08 -7.76 -7.20
N ALA A 297 -24.35 -6.83 -8.10
CA ALA A 297 -24.84 -7.15 -9.44
C ALA A 297 -23.65 -7.61 -10.30
N ILE A 298 -23.77 -8.82 -10.84
CA ILE A 298 -22.78 -9.42 -11.74
C ILE A 298 -23.15 -9.01 -13.14
N GLU A 299 -22.27 -8.30 -13.81
CA GLU A 299 -22.50 -7.83 -15.16
C GLU A 299 -21.55 -8.50 -16.14
N ARG A 300 -22.10 -8.89 -17.30
CA ARG A 300 -21.39 -9.56 -18.40
C ARG A 300 -21.40 -8.71 -19.66
N SER A 301 -20.33 -8.79 -20.43
CA SER A 301 -20.24 -8.22 -21.78
C SER A 301 -19.54 -9.18 -22.73
N THR A 302 -19.90 -9.13 -24.01
CA THR A 302 -19.19 -9.82 -25.10
C THR A 302 -18.15 -8.93 -25.78
N ASN A 303 -18.19 -7.62 -25.54
CA ASN A 303 -17.34 -6.62 -26.19
C ASN A 303 -16.62 -5.66 -25.22
N ALA A 304 -16.76 -5.88 -23.90
CA ALA A 304 -16.25 -5.04 -22.83
C ALA A 304 -16.79 -3.59 -22.79
N VAL A 305 -17.86 -3.30 -23.55
CA VAL A 305 -18.48 -1.97 -23.62
C VAL A 305 -19.91 -2.02 -23.12
N ALA A 306 -20.75 -2.87 -23.71
CA ALA A 306 -22.14 -3.04 -23.31
C ALA A 306 -22.23 -4.17 -22.29
N PHE A 307 -22.60 -3.83 -21.05
CA PHE A 307 -22.73 -4.77 -19.96
C PHE A 307 -24.22 -5.02 -19.64
N GLU A 308 -24.59 -6.29 -19.51
CA GLU A 308 -25.90 -6.75 -19.04
C GLU A 308 -25.76 -7.36 -17.65
N GLU A 309 -26.73 -7.14 -16.77
CA GLU A 309 -26.79 -7.83 -15.48
C GLU A 309 -27.24 -9.28 -15.69
N ILE A 310 -26.43 -10.23 -15.22
CA ILE A 310 -26.70 -11.67 -15.35
C ILE A 310 -27.05 -12.35 -14.03
N GLY A 311 -26.97 -11.61 -12.92
CA GLY A 311 -27.35 -12.11 -11.61
C GLY A 311 -26.97 -11.13 -10.50
N PHE A 312 -27.51 -11.40 -9.31
CA PHE A 312 -27.23 -10.63 -8.11
C PHE A 312 -26.87 -11.57 -6.96
N VAL A 313 -25.81 -11.26 -6.23
CA VAL A 313 -25.40 -11.97 -5.01
C VAL A 313 -25.50 -10.99 -3.86
N ALA A 314 -26.40 -11.29 -2.91
CA ALA A 314 -26.59 -10.47 -1.72
C ALA A 314 -25.29 -10.35 -0.93
N GLY A 315 -25.01 -9.15 -0.43
CA GLY A 315 -23.89 -8.89 0.46
C GLY A 315 -24.12 -9.57 1.81
N SER A 316 -23.07 -9.66 2.63
CA SER A 316 -23.18 -10.25 3.97
C SER A 316 -23.65 -9.24 5.02
N GLY A 317 -24.15 -8.06 4.62
CA GLY A 317 -24.43 -6.93 5.51
C GLY A 317 -23.14 -6.30 6.05
N ASP A 318 -23.21 -5.72 7.25
CA ASP A 318 -22.04 -5.18 7.93
C ASP A 318 -21.12 -6.32 8.39
N SER A 319 -19.99 -6.49 7.71
CA SER A 319 -19.01 -7.52 8.01
C SER A 319 -17.60 -6.96 8.12
N LYS A 320 -16.96 -7.24 9.26
CA LYS A 320 -15.58 -6.85 9.61
C LYS A 320 -14.55 -7.96 9.35
N SER A 321 -14.87 -8.90 8.46
CA SER A 321 -14.06 -10.08 8.17
C SER A 321 -14.13 -10.40 6.69
N ASN A 322 -13.08 -11.01 6.15
CA ASN A 322 -13.06 -11.41 4.75
C ASN A 322 -14.30 -12.23 4.38
N LYS A 323 -15.00 -11.82 3.30
CA LYS A 323 -16.10 -12.59 2.74
C LYS A 323 -15.75 -13.08 1.36
N ASP A 324 -16.04 -14.36 1.13
CA ASP A 324 -15.84 -15.05 -0.13
C ASP A 324 -17.16 -15.24 -0.84
N TYR A 325 -17.19 -14.87 -2.10
CA TYR A 325 -18.37 -14.97 -2.94
C TYR A 325 -18.07 -15.72 -4.22
N ILE A 326 -19.14 -16.28 -4.77
CA ILE A 326 -19.11 -17.17 -5.91
C ILE A 326 -20.35 -16.95 -6.76
N PHE A 327 -20.15 -16.86 -8.07
CA PHE A 327 -21.23 -16.83 -9.05
C PHE A 327 -20.83 -17.67 -10.26
N THR A 328 -21.77 -18.42 -10.84
CA THR A 328 -21.51 -19.25 -12.02
C THR A 328 -22.38 -18.78 -13.18
N ASP A 329 -21.74 -18.26 -14.22
CA ASP A 329 -22.38 -17.91 -15.48
C ASP A 329 -22.42 -19.11 -16.42
N MET A 330 -23.57 -19.79 -16.43
CA MET A 330 -23.85 -20.94 -17.32
C MET A 330 -24.11 -20.53 -18.78
N GLY A 331 -24.41 -19.25 -19.03
CA GLY A 331 -24.81 -18.74 -20.33
C GLY A 331 -23.67 -18.20 -21.20
N ALA A 332 -22.46 -18.08 -20.66
CA ALA A 332 -21.33 -17.53 -21.40
C ALA A 332 -20.99 -18.37 -22.65
N GLN A 333 -20.71 -17.71 -23.76
CA GLN A 333 -20.20 -18.32 -24.98
C GLN A 333 -18.92 -17.60 -25.42
N GLY A 334 -17.85 -18.36 -25.68
CA GLY A 334 -16.57 -17.79 -26.10
C GLY A 334 -15.94 -16.86 -25.05
N THR A 335 -15.38 -15.74 -25.51
CA THR A 335 -14.79 -14.74 -24.60
C THR A 335 -15.90 -13.91 -23.96
N ALA A 336 -15.92 -13.88 -22.64
CA ALA A 336 -16.82 -13.04 -21.86
C ALA A 336 -16.02 -12.13 -20.92
N TYR A 337 -16.50 -10.90 -20.77
CA TYR A 337 -15.96 -9.90 -19.87
C TYR A 337 -16.93 -9.72 -18.71
N TYR A 338 -16.40 -9.57 -17.51
CA TYR A 338 -17.20 -9.44 -16.30
C TYR A 338 -16.75 -8.25 -15.47
N ARG A 339 -17.71 -7.60 -14.82
CA ARG A 339 -17.46 -6.65 -13.73
C ARG A 339 -18.50 -6.88 -12.63
N LEU A 340 -18.17 -6.44 -11.43
CA LEU A 340 -19.10 -6.36 -10.32
C LEU A 340 -19.58 -4.92 -10.22
N LYS A 341 -20.87 -4.74 -10.09
CA LYS A 341 -21.48 -3.51 -9.63
C LYS A 341 -21.92 -3.75 -8.19
N GLN A 342 -21.12 -3.27 -7.24
CA GLN A 342 -21.50 -3.24 -5.84
C GLN A 342 -22.59 -2.19 -5.66
N ILE A 343 -23.63 -2.52 -4.90
CA ILE A 343 -24.76 -1.66 -4.60
C ILE A 343 -24.89 -1.59 -3.08
N ASP A 344 -24.97 -0.38 -2.55
CA ASP A 344 -25.17 -0.14 -1.12
C ASP A 344 -26.67 0.06 -0.82
N TRP A 345 -27.07 -0.01 0.46
CA TRP A 345 -28.47 0.10 0.88
C TRP A 345 -29.09 1.47 0.58
N ASP A 346 -28.27 2.52 0.47
CA ASP A 346 -28.67 3.87 0.08
C ASP A 346 -28.83 4.04 -1.45
N GLY A 347 -28.53 2.99 -2.23
CA GLY A 347 -28.62 2.98 -3.68
C GLY A 347 -27.37 3.48 -4.41
N THR A 348 -26.33 3.88 -3.69
CA THR A 348 -25.03 4.18 -4.31
C THR A 348 -24.41 2.91 -4.92
N SER A 349 -23.57 3.07 -5.94
CA SER A 349 -22.95 1.93 -6.60
C SER A 349 -21.53 2.19 -7.08
N HIS A 350 -20.71 1.15 -7.01
CA HIS A 350 -19.30 1.16 -7.40
C HIS A 350 -18.97 -0.03 -8.29
N TYR A 351 -18.15 0.18 -9.32
CA TYR A 351 -17.73 -0.87 -10.24
C TYR A 351 -16.35 -1.41 -9.88
N SER A 352 -16.18 -2.73 -10.00
CA SER A 352 -14.88 -3.37 -9.96
C SER A 352 -14.11 -3.18 -11.28
N LYS A 353 -12.84 -3.62 -11.29
CA LYS A 353 -12.10 -3.84 -12.54
C LYS A 353 -12.82 -4.88 -13.42
N ILE A 354 -12.71 -4.73 -14.73
CA ILE A 354 -13.18 -5.73 -15.68
C ILE A 354 -12.20 -6.91 -15.70
N ILE A 355 -12.72 -8.13 -15.61
CA ILE A 355 -11.97 -9.36 -15.85
C ILE A 355 -12.44 -10.01 -17.14
N VAL A 356 -11.58 -10.80 -17.76
CA VAL A 356 -11.91 -11.55 -18.98
C VAL A 356 -11.77 -13.04 -18.71
N VAL A 357 -12.78 -13.81 -19.13
CA VAL A 357 -12.73 -15.27 -19.17
C VAL A 357 -12.85 -15.69 -20.63
N LYS A 358 -11.74 -16.17 -21.18
CA LYS A 358 -11.67 -16.66 -22.57
C LYS A 358 -12.08 -18.12 -22.60
N SER A 359 -13.37 -18.40 -22.69
CA SER A 359 -13.82 -19.78 -22.86
C SER A 359 -13.33 -20.29 -24.22
N ALA A 360 -12.55 -21.38 -24.22
CA ALA A 360 -12.18 -22.04 -25.47
C ALA A 360 -13.47 -22.54 -26.13
N SER A 361 -13.66 -22.22 -27.40
CA SER A 361 -14.86 -22.53 -28.19
C SER A 361 -15.17 -24.03 -28.39
N ASN A 362 -14.50 -24.91 -27.65
CA ASN A 362 -14.39 -26.36 -27.92
C ASN A 362 -14.73 -27.25 -26.71
N LEU A 363 -15.24 -26.69 -25.60
CA LEU A 363 -15.55 -27.46 -24.39
C LEU A 363 -16.90 -28.19 -24.52
N THR A 364 -16.92 -29.48 -24.19
CA THR A 364 -18.14 -30.28 -24.07
C THR A 364 -18.95 -29.84 -22.85
N ARG A 365 -20.23 -29.52 -23.03
CA ARG A 365 -21.15 -29.12 -21.95
C ARG A 365 -22.18 -30.22 -21.70
N VAL A 366 -22.45 -30.52 -20.44
CA VAL A 366 -23.39 -31.58 -20.03
C VAL A 366 -24.45 -31.00 -19.09
N TYR A 367 -25.72 -30.99 -19.51
CA TYR A 367 -26.82 -30.37 -18.75
C TYR A 367 -28.18 -30.99 -19.11
N PRO A 368 -29.22 -30.92 -18.25
CA PRO A 368 -29.18 -30.46 -16.88
C PRO A 368 -28.52 -31.49 -15.96
N ASN A 369 -27.93 -31.02 -14.86
CA ASN A 369 -27.41 -31.86 -13.79
C ASN A 369 -27.87 -31.28 -12.43
N PRO A 370 -28.78 -31.93 -11.69
CA PRO A 370 -29.32 -33.28 -11.92
C PRO A 370 -30.19 -33.43 -13.17
N ALA A 371 -30.04 -34.55 -13.87
CA ALA A 371 -30.79 -34.92 -15.05
C ALA A 371 -32.12 -35.56 -14.69
N LYS A 372 -33.19 -35.19 -15.41
CA LYS A 372 -34.52 -35.80 -15.31
C LYS A 372 -34.99 -36.19 -16.70
N GLY A 373 -35.10 -37.49 -16.95
CA GLY A 373 -35.46 -38.05 -18.24
C GLY A 373 -34.35 -38.00 -19.30
N TYR A 374 -33.70 -36.85 -19.50
CA TYR A 374 -32.65 -36.70 -20.51
C TYR A 374 -31.49 -35.80 -20.07
N LEU A 375 -30.34 -36.04 -20.69
CA LEU A 375 -29.13 -35.20 -20.66
C LEU A 375 -28.85 -34.63 -22.04
N HIS A 376 -28.51 -33.36 -22.10
CA HIS A 376 -27.90 -32.71 -23.24
C HIS A 376 -26.39 -32.71 -23.12
N ILE A 377 -25.74 -33.04 -24.24
CA ILE A 377 -24.29 -33.04 -24.40
C ILE A 377 -24.01 -32.15 -25.61
N ASP A 378 -23.70 -30.88 -25.35
CA ASP A 378 -23.34 -29.92 -26.40
C ASP A 378 -21.83 -30.03 -26.66
N GLN A 379 -21.49 -30.44 -27.88
CA GLN A 379 -20.12 -30.65 -28.32
C GLN A 379 -19.93 -30.11 -29.75
N LYS A 380 -18.79 -29.45 -30.00
CA LYS A 380 -18.38 -29.04 -31.36
C LYS A 380 -17.25 -29.94 -31.85
N GLY A 381 -17.57 -30.88 -32.74
CA GLY A 381 -16.64 -31.88 -33.28
C GLY A 381 -17.33 -33.24 -33.44
N LEU A 382 -17.14 -33.90 -34.59
CA LEU A 382 -17.90 -35.09 -35.02
C LEU A 382 -17.56 -36.34 -34.17
N ASN A 383 -18.60 -37.06 -33.74
CA ASN A 383 -18.59 -38.46 -33.25
C ASN A 383 -17.51 -38.85 -32.23
N ARG A 384 -17.66 -38.41 -30.97
CA ARG A 384 -16.91 -38.96 -29.84
C ARG A 384 -17.71 -40.07 -29.16
N ASN A 385 -17.03 -41.16 -28.82
CA ASN A 385 -17.59 -42.24 -28.01
C ASN A 385 -18.00 -41.68 -26.64
N PHE A 386 -19.11 -42.17 -26.11
CA PHE A 386 -19.49 -41.90 -24.73
C PHE A 386 -19.75 -43.18 -23.95
N ALA A 387 -19.53 -43.09 -22.63
CA ALA A 387 -19.88 -44.14 -21.69
C ALA A 387 -20.45 -43.52 -20.42
N LEU A 388 -21.56 -44.05 -19.92
CA LEU A 388 -22.12 -43.69 -18.63
C LEU A 388 -21.81 -44.83 -17.65
N ILE A 389 -21.18 -44.50 -16.52
CA ILE A 389 -20.62 -45.45 -15.57
C ILE A 389 -21.29 -45.22 -14.21
N ASN A 390 -21.78 -46.28 -13.57
CA ASN A 390 -22.35 -46.17 -12.22
C ASN A 390 -21.26 -46.09 -11.13
N ARG A 391 -21.66 -45.91 -9.86
CA ARG A 391 -20.71 -45.79 -8.74
C ARG A 391 -19.85 -47.04 -8.49
N GLN A 392 -20.31 -48.21 -8.93
CA GLN A 392 -19.56 -49.47 -8.85
C GLN A 392 -18.55 -49.64 -10.00
N GLY A 393 -18.50 -48.69 -10.94
CA GLY A 393 -17.59 -48.73 -12.09
C GLY A 393 -18.13 -49.50 -13.30
N PHE A 394 -19.37 -49.99 -13.25
CA PHE A 394 -19.99 -50.67 -14.39
C PHE A 394 -20.49 -49.66 -15.42
N VAL A 395 -20.18 -49.93 -16.69
CA VAL A 395 -20.76 -49.19 -17.83
C VAL A 395 -22.22 -49.58 -17.93
N VAL A 396 -23.11 -48.61 -17.71
CA VAL A 396 -24.57 -48.78 -17.81
C VAL A 396 -25.10 -48.36 -19.17
N MET A 397 -24.32 -47.59 -19.93
CA MET A 397 -24.64 -47.20 -21.30
C MET A 397 -23.39 -46.80 -22.06
N GLU A 398 -23.28 -47.16 -23.33
CA GLU A 398 -22.23 -46.70 -24.23
C GLU A 398 -22.71 -46.63 -25.67
N SER A 399 -22.13 -45.73 -26.46
CA SER A 399 -22.28 -45.73 -27.92
C SER A 399 -21.11 -45.00 -28.57
N ALA A 400 -20.77 -45.43 -29.79
CA ALA A 400 -19.74 -44.81 -30.62
C ALA A 400 -20.18 -43.46 -31.21
N VAL A 401 -21.50 -43.19 -31.27
CA VAL A 401 -22.06 -42.00 -31.91
C VAL A 401 -23.21 -41.45 -31.08
N LEU A 402 -23.08 -40.17 -30.69
CA LEU A 402 -24.10 -39.40 -29.98
C LEU A 402 -24.90 -38.59 -31.01
N SER A 403 -25.81 -39.25 -31.72
CA SER A 403 -26.69 -38.58 -32.68
C SER A 403 -27.64 -37.64 -31.95
N ALA A 404 -27.56 -36.34 -32.24
CA ALA A 404 -28.40 -35.24 -31.73
C ALA A 404 -28.12 -34.73 -30.29
N GLY A 405 -26.97 -35.06 -29.67
CA GLY A 405 -26.55 -34.40 -28.42
C GLY A 405 -27.50 -34.60 -27.24
N LYS A 406 -28.35 -35.64 -27.27
CA LYS A 406 -29.34 -35.96 -26.25
C LYS A 406 -29.23 -37.42 -25.84
N LEU A 407 -29.13 -37.67 -24.54
CA LEU A 407 -29.04 -38.99 -23.94
C LEU A 407 -30.25 -39.25 -23.05
N ASP A 408 -31.02 -40.28 -23.35
CA ASP A 408 -32.14 -40.71 -22.52
C ASP A 408 -31.62 -41.42 -21.26
N VAL A 409 -31.96 -40.89 -20.10
CA VAL A 409 -31.61 -41.44 -18.79
C VAL A 409 -32.85 -41.77 -17.97
N SER A 410 -34.05 -41.74 -18.55
CA SER A 410 -35.32 -41.92 -17.82
C SER A 410 -35.48 -43.30 -17.21
N HIS A 411 -34.81 -44.30 -17.78
CA HIS A 411 -34.82 -45.69 -17.34
C HIS A 411 -33.76 -46.00 -16.27
N LEU A 412 -32.85 -45.06 -16.01
CA LEU A 412 -31.79 -45.25 -15.02
C LEU A 412 -32.30 -44.96 -13.60
N PRO A 413 -31.86 -45.73 -12.59
CA PRO A 413 -32.12 -45.41 -11.19
C PRO A 413 -31.58 -44.04 -10.79
N ASP A 414 -32.23 -43.42 -9.81
CA ASP A 414 -31.75 -42.19 -9.19
C ASP A 414 -30.39 -42.45 -8.51
N ASP A 415 -29.32 -41.97 -9.13
CA ASP A 415 -27.96 -42.17 -8.64
C ASP A 415 -26.97 -41.14 -9.24
N LEU A 416 -25.73 -41.15 -8.75
CA LEU A 416 -24.57 -40.51 -9.34
C LEU A 416 -23.91 -41.43 -10.37
N TYR A 417 -23.71 -40.89 -11.55
CA TYR A 417 -23.03 -41.51 -12.68
C TYR A 417 -21.82 -40.68 -13.09
N MET A 418 -20.86 -41.33 -13.73
CA MET A 418 -19.76 -40.69 -14.43
C MET A 418 -19.99 -40.83 -15.94
N LEU A 419 -20.24 -39.72 -16.61
CA LEU A 419 -20.33 -39.65 -18.06
C LEU A 419 -18.94 -39.36 -18.62
N LYS A 420 -18.43 -40.23 -19.49
CA LYS A 420 -17.23 -39.99 -20.30
C LYS A 420 -17.63 -39.61 -21.71
N VAL A 421 -16.99 -38.57 -22.27
CA VAL A 421 -17.15 -38.14 -23.67
C VAL A 421 -15.76 -37.93 -24.26
N GLY A 422 -15.28 -38.88 -25.06
CA GLY A 422 -13.87 -38.92 -25.46
C GLY A 422 -12.94 -39.05 -24.24
N GLU A 423 -12.00 -38.13 -24.08
CA GLU A 423 -11.08 -38.07 -22.91
C GLU A 423 -11.67 -37.31 -21.71
N GLU A 424 -12.81 -36.62 -21.88
CA GLU A 424 -13.41 -35.79 -20.85
C GLU A 424 -14.36 -36.61 -19.96
N SER A 425 -14.46 -36.26 -18.67
CA SER A 425 -15.31 -36.95 -17.69
C SER A 425 -16.15 -35.96 -16.88
N PHE A 426 -17.44 -36.27 -16.73
CA PHE A 426 -18.45 -35.43 -16.09
C PHE A 426 -19.17 -36.23 -15.00
N LYS A 427 -19.40 -35.62 -13.84
CA LYS A 427 -20.25 -36.20 -12.81
C LYS A 427 -21.70 -35.83 -13.11
N VAL A 428 -22.58 -36.81 -13.21
CA VAL A 428 -23.98 -36.60 -13.55
C VAL A 428 -24.86 -37.25 -12.50
N VAL A 429 -25.75 -36.48 -11.88
CA VAL A 429 -26.77 -36.99 -10.96
C VAL A 429 -28.05 -37.22 -11.77
N VAL A 430 -28.60 -38.43 -11.75
CA VAL A 430 -29.92 -38.73 -12.34
C VAL A 430 -30.97 -38.71 -11.23
N LYS A 431 -32.10 -38.03 -11.47
CA LYS A 431 -33.28 -37.96 -10.59
C LYS A 431 -34.55 -38.01 -11.43
N ASN A 432 -35.07 -39.21 -11.65
CA ASN A 432 -36.28 -39.47 -12.42
C ASN A 432 -37.55 -39.47 -11.55
N LYS A 433 -37.43 -39.63 -10.22
CA LYS A 433 -38.56 -39.57 -9.28
C LYS A 433 -38.78 -38.18 -8.70
#